data_AF-A0A258NH89-F1
#
_entry.id   AF-A0A258NH89-F1
#
_cell.length_a   1.000
_cell.length_b   1.000
_cell.length_c   1.000
_cell.angle_alpha   90.00
_cell.angle_beta   90.00
_cell.angle_gamma   90.00
#
_symmetry.space_group_name_H-M   'P 1'
#
loop_
_entity.id
_entity.type
_entity.pdbx_description
1 polymer ?
#
loop_
_entity_poly.entity_id
_entity_poly.type
_entity_poly.pdbx_seq_one_letter_code
_entity_poly.pdbx_strand_id
1 'polypeptide(L)'
;MLMNMGLLVDSFWRAAVYCLRPRVIMLSLAPLLLIGVLGGAWGYFYWDGAVRGMRSLLESSSLLTTFWGWLQTWGVGDVTAVVAPLMVILAVTPVLVVFSLLAVALLMTPALVALVAQRRFPHLERKKGGSFWASAVWSLGSSFLAVLALVVSVPLWLVPPLVLVLPPLIWGWLTYRVMAFDALAEHASKEERREILQRHRTRLLGIGILTGYLGAAPSLVWASGVIFAAAFFILVPLAIWIYTLVFAFSSLWFAHYCLAALERLRSEGSALSASVVPVGDPAAVAIAASSDFTPAAFTSENKMP
;
A
#
# COMPACT_ATOMS: atom_id res chain seq x y z
N MET A 1 -8.93 26.67 2.26
CA MET A 1 -7.88 26.01 1.41
C MET A 1 -6.54 25.87 2.12
N LEU A 2 -6.02 26.90 2.83
CA LEU A 2 -4.69 26.90 3.47
C LEU A 2 -4.49 25.82 4.56
N MET A 3 -5.44 25.61 5.48
CA MET A 3 -5.37 24.55 6.51
C MET A 3 -5.27 23.12 5.94
N ASN A 4 -5.73 22.93 4.70
CA ASN A 4 -5.72 21.63 4.03
C ASN A 4 -4.45 21.40 3.21
N MET A 5 -3.80 22.47 2.73
CA MET A 5 -2.46 22.38 2.14
C MET A 5 -1.41 22.10 3.21
N GLY A 6 -1.57 22.66 4.41
CA GLY A 6 -0.73 22.36 5.57
C GLY A 6 -0.71 20.86 5.91
N LEU A 7 -1.85 20.17 5.83
CA LEU A 7 -1.91 18.71 6.04
C LEU A 7 -1.11 17.91 5.01
N LEU A 8 -1.17 18.29 3.73
CA LEU A 8 -0.46 17.59 2.66
C LEU A 8 1.05 17.71 2.84
N VAL A 9 1.54 18.92 3.13
CA VAL A 9 2.96 19.19 3.32
C VAL A 9 3.48 18.57 4.63
N ASP A 10 2.71 18.69 5.72
CA ASP A 10 3.06 18.06 7.01
C ASP A 10 3.15 16.54 6.91
N SER A 11 2.18 15.90 6.24
CA SER A 11 2.21 14.44 6.04
C SER A 11 3.36 13.99 5.13
N PHE A 12 3.67 14.75 4.07
CA PHE A 12 4.82 14.51 3.19
C PHE A 12 6.14 14.54 3.97
N TRP A 13 6.38 15.65 4.68
CA TRP A 13 7.62 15.86 5.43
C TRP A 13 7.81 14.78 6.50
N ARG A 14 6.75 14.43 7.23
CA ARG A 14 6.79 13.38 8.23
C ARG A 14 7.08 12.02 7.62
N ALA A 15 6.47 11.68 6.48
CA ALA A 15 6.76 10.45 5.77
C ALA A 15 8.23 10.37 5.35
N ALA A 16 8.79 11.46 4.83
CA ALA A 16 10.20 11.54 4.45
C ALA A 16 11.13 11.32 5.66
N VAL A 17 10.86 12.00 6.79
CA VAL A 17 11.63 11.83 8.02
C VAL A 17 11.50 10.41 8.58
N TYR A 18 10.30 9.81 8.50
CA TYR A 18 10.10 8.43 8.98
C TYR A 18 10.81 7.39 8.11
N CYS A 19 11.00 7.64 6.82
CA CYS A 19 11.78 6.76 5.94
C CYS A 19 13.25 6.64 6.36
N LEU A 20 13.81 7.68 6.99
CA LEU A 20 15.18 7.68 7.50
C LEU A 20 15.32 6.94 8.84
N ARG A 21 14.21 6.46 9.44
CA ARG A 21 14.29 5.72 10.70
C ARG A 21 14.94 4.34 10.48
N PRO A 22 15.83 3.89 11.38
CA PRO A 22 16.50 2.59 11.25
C PRO A 22 15.54 1.43 11.06
N ARG A 23 14.40 1.44 11.77
CA ARG A 23 13.37 0.41 11.64
C ARG A 23 12.76 0.35 10.24
N VAL A 24 12.51 1.50 9.60
CA VAL A 24 11.93 1.56 8.25
C VAL A 24 12.97 1.16 7.20
N ILE A 25 14.23 1.58 7.39
CA ILE A 25 15.35 1.14 6.55
C ILE A 25 15.56 -0.38 6.64
N MET A 26 15.53 -0.96 7.85
CA MET A 26 15.61 -2.41 8.02
C MET A 26 14.43 -3.13 7.37
N LEU A 27 13.21 -2.60 7.52
CA LEU A 27 12.02 -3.13 6.85
C LEU A 27 12.12 -3.04 5.32
N SER A 28 12.74 -1.99 4.77
CA SER A 28 12.93 -1.86 3.31
C SER A 28 14.04 -2.77 2.78
N LEU A 29 14.95 -3.26 3.63
CA LEU A 29 15.91 -4.30 3.25
C LEU A 29 15.29 -5.71 3.23
N ALA A 30 14.15 -5.93 3.90
CA ALA A 30 13.47 -7.22 3.91
C ALA A 30 13.19 -7.82 2.52
N PRO A 31 12.66 -7.09 1.51
CA PRO A 31 12.49 -7.61 0.15
C PRO A 31 13.78 -8.10 -0.50
N LEU A 32 14.90 -7.41 -0.25
CA LEU A 32 16.21 -7.78 -0.80
C LEU A 32 16.72 -9.05 -0.15
N LEU A 33 16.59 -9.15 1.17
CA LEU A 33 16.92 -10.37 1.91
C LEU A 33 16.04 -11.53 1.45
N LEU A 34 14.75 -11.30 1.24
CA LEU A 34 13.82 -12.32 0.79
C LEU A 34 14.15 -12.81 -0.63
N ILE A 35 14.40 -11.90 -1.58
CA ILE A 35 14.82 -12.26 -2.94
C ILE A 35 16.18 -12.97 -2.90
N GLY A 36 17.13 -12.48 -2.11
CA GLY A 36 18.46 -13.07 -1.98
C GLY A 36 18.42 -14.48 -1.39
N VAL A 37 17.63 -14.69 -0.34
CA VAL A 37 17.46 -16.01 0.31
C VAL A 37 16.69 -16.96 -0.58
N LEU A 38 15.54 -16.54 -1.14
CA LEU A 38 14.74 -17.40 -2.02
C LEU A 38 15.48 -17.72 -3.31
N GLY A 39 16.08 -16.72 -3.96
CA GLY A 39 16.88 -16.90 -5.16
C GLY A 39 18.14 -17.72 -4.91
N GLY A 40 18.82 -17.50 -3.77
CA GLY A 40 19.99 -18.28 -3.36
C GLY A 40 19.65 -19.74 -3.05
N ALA A 41 18.58 -19.98 -2.29
CA ALA A 41 18.09 -21.33 -2.01
C ALA A 41 17.65 -22.03 -3.29
N TRP A 42 16.89 -21.35 -4.14
CA TRP A 42 16.44 -21.90 -5.41
C TRP A 42 17.62 -22.22 -6.34
N GLY A 43 18.57 -21.30 -6.47
CA GLY A 43 19.79 -21.49 -7.25
C GLY A 43 20.67 -22.61 -6.69
N TYR A 44 20.78 -22.74 -5.38
CA TYR A 44 21.58 -23.80 -4.77
C TYR A 44 20.98 -25.19 -4.98
N PHE A 45 19.66 -25.34 -4.79
CA PHE A 45 19.00 -26.66 -4.84
C PHE A 45 18.53 -27.08 -6.24
N TYR A 46 18.09 -26.13 -7.07
CA TYR A 46 17.33 -26.44 -8.29
C TYR A 46 18.01 -25.97 -9.58
N TRP A 47 19.14 -25.25 -9.53
CA TRP A 47 19.76 -24.68 -10.74
C TRP A 47 20.05 -25.71 -11.82
N ASP A 48 20.82 -26.75 -11.51
CA ASP A 48 21.20 -27.77 -12.50
C ASP A 48 19.99 -28.53 -13.04
N GLY A 49 18.98 -28.75 -12.21
CA GLY A 49 17.72 -29.39 -12.61
C GLY A 49 16.91 -28.49 -13.55
N ALA A 50 16.79 -27.20 -13.22
CA ALA A 50 16.06 -26.22 -13.99
C ALA A 50 16.71 -25.97 -15.36
N VAL A 51 18.04 -25.83 -15.42
CA VAL A 51 18.76 -25.65 -16.68
C VAL A 51 18.63 -26.89 -17.56
N ARG A 52 18.78 -28.09 -17.00
CA ARG A 52 18.58 -29.35 -17.75
C ARG A 52 17.15 -29.49 -18.25
N GLY A 53 16.16 -29.20 -17.42
CA GLY A 53 14.75 -29.20 -17.81
C GLY A 53 14.47 -28.21 -18.94
N MET A 54 15.02 -26.99 -18.85
CA MET A 54 14.87 -25.97 -19.90
C MET A 54 15.56 -26.40 -21.21
N ARG A 55 16.74 -27.01 -21.15
CA ARG A 55 17.39 -27.58 -22.35
C ARG A 55 16.52 -28.64 -23.01
N SER A 56 15.99 -29.58 -22.23
CA SER A 56 15.07 -30.61 -22.73
C SER A 56 13.82 -30.00 -23.38
N LEU A 57 13.26 -28.93 -22.81
CA LEU A 57 12.14 -28.20 -23.40
C LEU A 57 12.52 -27.55 -24.74
N LEU A 58 13.68 -26.90 -24.83
CA LEU A 58 14.17 -26.29 -26.07
C LEU A 58 14.46 -27.33 -27.16
N GLU A 59 15.00 -28.48 -26.79
CA GLU A 59 15.32 -29.59 -27.69
C GLU A 59 14.08 -30.38 -28.13
N SER A 60 13.00 -30.37 -27.34
CA SER A 60 11.75 -31.02 -27.71
C SER A 60 11.07 -30.40 -28.95
N SER A 61 11.45 -29.17 -29.32
CA SER A 61 10.88 -28.43 -30.45
C SER A 61 11.71 -28.64 -31.72
N SER A 62 11.15 -29.38 -32.68
CA SER A 62 11.80 -29.69 -33.98
C SER A 62 12.22 -28.45 -34.79
N LEU A 63 11.48 -27.35 -34.68
CA LEU A 63 11.81 -26.08 -35.33
C LEU A 63 13.06 -25.43 -34.71
N LEU A 64 13.16 -25.45 -33.38
CA LEU A 64 14.30 -24.85 -32.65
C LEU A 64 15.56 -25.66 -32.89
N THR A 65 15.48 -26.99 -32.85
CA THR A 65 16.65 -27.86 -33.14
C THR A 65 17.16 -27.67 -34.56
N THR A 66 16.26 -27.54 -35.55
CA THR A 66 16.65 -27.23 -36.94
C THR A 66 17.34 -25.87 -37.06
N PHE A 67 16.82 -24.86 -36.37
CA PHE A 67 17.41 -23.51 -36.34
C PHE A 67 18.79 -23.49 -35.67
N TRP A 68 18.94 -24.13 -34.51
CA TRP A 68 20.23 -24.23 -33.81
C TRP A 68 21.25 -25.03 -34.62
N GLY A 69 20.82 -26.12 -35.26
CA GLY A 69 21.66 -26.92 -36.15
C GLY A 69 22.16 -26.12 -37.36
N TRP A 70 21.29 -25.30 -37.97
CA TRP A 70 21.73 -24.35 -39.00
C TRP A 70 22.76 -23.38 -38.44
N LEU A 71 22.56 -22.79 -37.26
CA LEU A 71 23.51 -21.86 -36.66
C LEU A 71 24.88 -22.51 -36.36
N GLN A 72 24.89 -23.79 -35.97
CA GLN A 72 26.11 -24.56 -35.79
C GLN A 72 26.90 -24.75 -37.10
N THR A 73 26.24 -24.84 -38.26
CA THR A 73 26.93 -24.89 -39.55
C THR A 73 27.71 -23.62 -39.88
N TRP A 74 27.36 -22.48 -39.26
CA TRP A 74 28.10 -21.21 -39.36
C TRP A 74 29.23 -21.08 -38.33
N GLY A 75 29.53 -22.14 -37.57
CA GLY A 75 30.59 -22.17 -36.56
C GLY A 75 30.20 -21.59 -35.20
N VAL A 76 28.92 -21.28 -34.98
CA VAL A 76 28.42 -20.90 -33.66
C VAL A 76 28.35 -22.16 -32.80
N GLY A 77 28.99 -22.16 -31.62
CA GLY A 77 28.99 -23.30 -30.70
C GLY A 77 27.60 -23.68 -30.19
N ASP A 78 27.51 -24.56 -29.19
CA ASP A 78 26.22 -24.95 -28.61
C ASP A 78 25.50 -23.76 -27.96
N VAL A 79 24.58 -23.16 -28.72
CA VAL A 79 23.77 -22.00 -28.33
C VAL A 79 22.88 -22.34 -27.14
N THR A 80 22.40 -23.58 -27.05
CA THR A 80 21.51 -24.01 -25.96
C THR A 80 22.22 -23.97 -24.61
N ALA A 81 23.56 -24.08 -24.61
CA ALA A 81 24.36 -23.98 -23.41
C ALA A 81 24.25 -22.60 -22.73
N VAL A 82 24.06 -21.54 -23.51
CA VAL A 82 23.91 -20.14 -23.04
C VAL A 82 22.44 -19.76 -22.92
N VAL A 83 21.61 -20.14 -23.89
CA VAL A 83 20.19 -19.75 -23.93
C VAL A 83 19.39 -20.38 -22.80
N ALA A 84 19.62 -21.67 -22.47
CA ALA A 84 18.83 -22.33 -21.44
C ALA A 84 18.97 -21.67 -20.05
N PRO A 85 20.19 -21.37 -19.53
CA PRO A 85 20.34 -20.59 -18.30
C PRO A 85 19.65 -19.22 -18.34
N LEU A 86 19.72 -18.50 -19.46
CA LEU A 86 19.08 -17.19 -19.61
C LEU A 86 17.55 -17.30 -19.55
N MET A 87 16.96 -18.31 -20.20
CA MET A 87 15.52 -18.56 -20.17
C MET A 87 15.04 -18.95 -18.78
N VAL A 88 15.84 -19.72 -18.04
CA VAL A 88 15.56 -20.06 -16.64
C VAL A 88 15.56 -18.81 -15.77
N ILE A 89 16.57 -17.94 -15.88
CA ILE A 89 16.61 -16.66 -15.16
C ILE A 89 15.38 -15.82 -15.53
N LEU A 90 15.09 -15.66 -16.83
CA LEU A 90 13.95 -14.88 -17.32
C LEU A 90 12.60 -15.40 -16.80
N ALA A 91 12.46 -16.72 -16.63
CA ALA A 91 11.23 -17.32 -16.10
C ALA A 91 11.12 -17.20 -14.57
N VAL A 92 12.21 -17.40 -13.85
CA VAL A 92 12.22 -17.46 -12.37
C VAL A 92 12.24 -16.08 -11.75
N THR A 93 12.97 -15.12 -12.34
CA THR A 93 13.10 -13.76 -11.79
C THR A 93 11.75 -13.06 -11.59
N PRO A 94 10.81 -13.02 -12.55
CA PRO A 94 9.50 -12.40 -12.35
C PRO A 94 8.71 -13.05 -11.21
N VAL A 95 8.78 -14.38 -11.10
CA VAL A 95 8.09 -15.13 -10.03
C VAL A 95 8.65 -14.74 -8.66
N LEU A 96 9.97 -14.72 -8.50
CA LEU A 96 10.63 -14.27 -7.26
C LEU A 96 10.29 -12.82 -6.90
N VAL A 97 10.28 -11.93 -7.89
CA VAL A 97 9.89 -10.52 -7.70
C VAL A 97 8.45 -10.43 -7.23
N VAL A 98 7.51 -11.13 -7.87
CA VAL A 98 6.09 -11.13 -7.47
C VAL A 98 5.91 -11.66 -6.05
N PHE A 99 6.55 -12.79 -5.70
CA PHE A 99 6.49 -13.32 -4.33
C PHE A 99 7.05 -12.33 -3.30
N SER A 100 8.17 -11.68 -3.62
CA SER A 100 8.77 -10.68 -2.73
C SER A 100 7.88 -9.46 -2.55
N LEU A 101 7.35 -8.91 -3.64
CA LEU A 101 6.42 -7.78 -3.59
C LEU A 101 5.14 -8.13 -2.83
N LEU A 102 4.62 -9.35 -3.00
CA LEU A 102 3.46 -9.82 -2.24
C LEU A 102 3.77 -9.90 -0.75
N ALA A 103 4.89 -10.53 -0.37
CA ALA A 103 5.30 -10.61 1.03
C ALA A 103 5.48 -9.21 1.65
N VAL A 104 6.11 -8.28 0.92
CA VAL A 104 6.27 -6.89 1.37
C VAL A 104 4.92 -6.19 1.52
N ALA A 105 4.05 -6.27 0.51
CA ALA A 105 2.75 -5.62 0.57
C ALA A 105 1.93 -6.12 1.76
N LEU A 106 1.99 -7.43 2.05
CA LEU A 106 1.24 -8.06 3.13
C LEU A 106 1.83 -7.81 4.53
N LEU A 107 3.16 -7.69 4.66
CA LEU A 107 3.82 -7.60 5.96
C LEU A 107 4.28 -6.17 6.30
N MET A 108 4.80 -5.44 5.32
CA MET A 108 5.40 -4.11 5.54
C MET A 108 4.33 -3.04 5.71
N THR A 109 3.30 -3.03 4.86
CA THR A 109 2.21 -2.05 4.91
C THR A 109 1.52 -1.99 6.28
N PRO A 110 1.03 -3.10 6.87
CA PRO A 110 0.42 -3.05 8.20
C PRO A 110 1.44 -2.68 9.29
N ALA A 111 2.71 -3.10 9.16
CA ALA A 111 3.75 -2.72 10.12
C ALA A 111 4.04 -1.22 10.13
N LEU A 112 4.06 -0.57 8.96
CA LEU A 112 4.25 0.88 8.82
C LEU A 112 3.04 1.66 9.34
N VAL A 113 1.83 1.22 9.02
CA VAL A 113 0.59 1.83 9.52
C VAL A 113 0.52 1.72 11.05
N ALA A 114 0.80 0.54 11.61
CA ALA A 114 0.85 0.33 13.05
C ALA A 114 1.92 1.19 13.74
N LEU A 115 3.09 1.36 13.12
CA LEU A 115 4.15 2.23 13.63
C LEU A 115 3.69 3.69 13.71
N VAL A 116 3.01 4.19 12.67
CA VAL A 116 2.47 5.56 12.64
C VAL A 116 1.35 5.72 13.66
N ALA A 117 0.43 4.76 13.73
CA ALA A 117 -0.70 4.79 14.66
C ALA A 117 -0.22 4.82 16.12
N GLN A 118 0.68 3.92 16.52
CA GLN A 118 1.21 3.85 17.89
C GLN A 118 1.98 5.11 18.30
N ARG A 119 2.70 5.74 17.38
CA ARG A 119 3.56 6.90 17.69
C ARG A 119 2.83 8.23 17.64
N ARG A 120 1.95 8.43 16.67
CA ARG A 120 1.32 9.74 16.41
C ARG A 120 -0.13 9.80 16.88
N PHE A 121 -0.84 8.68 16.82
CA PHE A 121 -2.27 8.62 17.12
C PHE A 121 -2.59 7.54 18.18
N PRO A 122 -1.92 7.53 19.35
CA PRO A 122 -2.13 6.50 20.36
C PRO A 122 -3.55 6.50 20.92
N HIS A 123 -4.24 7.65 20.84
CA HIS A 123 -5.62 7.81 21.30
C HIS A 123 -6.68 7.39 20.26
N LEU A 124 -6.28 7.05 19.04
CA LEU A 124 -7.23 6.62 18.01
C LEU A 124 -7.68 5.18 18.28
N GLU A 125 -8.97 5.03 18.61
CA GLU A 125 -9.57 3.71 18.77
C GLU A 125 -9.53 2.91 17.47
N ARG A 126 -9.08 1.65 17.56
CA ARG A 126 -9.04 0.69 16.46
C ARG A 126 -10.40 0.04 16.27
N LYS A 127 -11.23 0.62 15.39
CA LYS A 127 -12.55 0.06 15.06
C LYS A 127 -12.50 -1.21 14.20
N LYS A 128 -11.31 -1.62 13.69
CA LYS A 128 -11.10 -2.82 12.85
C LYS A 128 -12.14 -2.98 11.73
N GLY A 129 -12.52 -1.88 11.08
CA GLY A 129 -13.62 -1.87 10.11
C GLY A 129 -13.31 -2.55 8.77
N GLY A 130 -12.05 -2.94 8.54
CA GLY A 130 -11.61 -3.73 7.39
C GLY A 130 -11.09 -5.12 7.78
N SER A 131 -11.62 -6.15 7.13
CA SER A 131 -11.05 -7.50 7.15
C SER A 131 -9.97 -7.62 6.06
N PHE A 132 -8.97 -8.49 6.27
CA PHE A 132 -7.99 -8.87 5.24
C PHE A 132 -8.66 -9.24 3.91
N TRP A 133 -9.77 -9.99 3.97
CA TRP A 133 -10.57 -10.34 2.79
C TRP A 133 -11.21 -9.14 2.11
N ALA A 134 -11.60 -8.13 2.89
CA ALA A 134 -12.16 -6.89 2.34
C ALA A 134 -11.07 -6.08 1.61
N SER A 135 -9.84 -6.02 2.13
CA SER A 135 -8.69 -5.45 1.41
C SER A 135 -8.39 -6.23 0.13
N ALA A 136 -8.38 -7.57 0.18
CA ALA A 136 -8.09 -8.40 -0.99
C ALA A 136 -9.11 -8.19 -2.12
N VAL A 137 -10.41 -8.27 -1.81
CA VAL A 137 -11.48 -8.05 -2.80
C VAL A 137 -11.46 -6.62 -3.34
N TRP A 138 -11.22 -5.63 -2.47
CA TRP A 138 -11.13 -4.23 -2.87
C TRP A 138 -9.95 -3.97 -3.80
N SER A 139 -8.78 -4.52 -3.48
CA SER A 139 -7.58 -4.40 -4.30
C SER A 139 -7.75 -5.13 -5.63
N LEU A 140 -8.32 -6.35 -5.64
CA LEU A 140 -8.62 -7.07 -6.88
C LEU A 140 -9.61 -6.32 -7.77
N GLY A 141 -10.71 -5.81 -7.20
CA GLY A 141 -11.70 -5.03 -7.94
C GLY A 141 -11.13 -3.71 -8.47
N SER A 142 -10.28 -3.04 -7.70
CA SER A 142 -9.61 -1.81 -8.13
C SER A 142 -8.58 -2.08 -9.21
N SER A 143 -7.79 -3.16 -9.09
CA SER A 143 -6.83 -3.59 -10.12
C SER A 143 -7.53 -3.96 -11.41
N PHE A 144 -8.66 -4.68 -11.34
CA PHE A 144 -9.47 -4.99 -12.52
C PHE A 144 -9.98 -3.71 -13.21
N LEU A 145 -10.50 -2.74 -12.44
CA LEU A 145 -10.96 -1.47 -13.00
C LEU A 145 -9.81 -0.65 -13.61
N ALA A 146 -8.62 -0.70 -13.01
CA ALA A 146 -7.43 -0.05 -13.54
C ALA A 146 -6.96 -0.69 -14.85
N VAL A 147 -7.00 -2.03 -14.96
CA VAL A 147 -6.70 -2.74 -16.22
C VAL A 147 -7.72 -2.36 -17.29
N LEU A 148 -9.02 -2.34 -16.96
CA LEU A 148 -10.05 -1.90 -17.90
C LEU A 148 -9.82 -0.45 -18.36
N ALA A 149 -9.49 0.45 -17.43
CA ALA A 149 -9.17 1.84 -17.74
C ALA A 149 -7.92 1.94 -18.63
N LEU A 150 -6.89 1.13 -18.40
CA LEU A 150 -5.70 1.07 -19.26
C LEU A 150 -6.06 0.64 -20.68
N VAL A 151 -6.83 -0.45 -20.84
CA VAL A 151 -7.27 -0.95 -22.14
C VAL A 151 -8.10 0.10 -22.89
N VAL A 152 -9.07 0.71 -22.21
CA VAL A 152 -9.90 1.78 -22.77
C VAL A 152 -9.06 3.02 -23.12
N SER A 153 -7.95 3.26 -22.41
CA SER A 153 -7.07 4.40 -22.68
C SER A 153 -6.16 4.22 -23.89
N VAL A 154 -5.96 3.01 -24.40
CA VAL A 154 -5.03 2.72 -25.51
C VAL A 154 -5.28 3.61 -26.75
N PRO A 155 -6.52 3.79 -27.25
CA PRO A 155 -6.77 4.66 -28.39
C PRO A 155 -6.39 6.13 -28.13
N LEU A 156 -6.52 6.58 -26.88
CA LEU A 156 -6.20 7.95 -26.47
C LEU A 156 -4.69 8.21 -26.41
N TRP A 157 -3.85 7.16 -26.38
CA TRP A 157 -2.40 7.30 -26.34
C TRP A 157 -1.81 7.80 -27.66
N LEU A 158 -2.56 7.73 -28.77
CA LEU A 158 -2.15 8.30 -30.06
C LEU A 158 -2.01 9.82 -30.02
N VAL A 159 -2.54 10.47 -28.99
CA VAL A 159 -2.38 11.91 -28.73
C VAL A 159 -1.19 12.12 -27.79
N PRO A 160 -0.05 12.68 -28.25
CA PRO A 160 1.20 12.75 -27.48
C PRO A 160 1.09 13.35 -26.05
N PRO A 161 0.29 14.40 -25.76
CA PRO A 161 0.14 14.86 -24.39
C PRO A 161 -0.65 13.90 -23.49
N LEU A 162 -1.58 13.10 -24.04
CA LEU A 162 -2.43 12.21 -23.24
C LEU A 162 -1.69 10.96 -22.75
N VAL A 163 -0.76 10.41 -23.54
CA VAL A 163 0.03 9.25 -23.11
C VAL A 163 0.93 9.54 -21.91
N LEU A 164 1.31 10.81 -21.69
CA LEU A 164 2.10 11.20 -20.51
C LEU A 164 1.25 11.41 -19.26
N VAL A 165 -0.06 11.64 -19.41
CA VAL A 165 -0.97 11.97 -18.30
C VAL A 165 -1.82 10.77 -17.89
N LEU A 166 -2.35 10.01 -18.85
CA LEU A 166 -3.30 8.92 -18.58
C LEU A 166 -2.69 7.78 -17.75
N PRO A 167 -1.51 7.22 -18.09
CA PRO A 167 -0.94 6.12 -17.30
C PRO A 167 -0.63 6.52 -15.85
N PRO A 168 0.04 7.67 -15.57
CA PRO A 168 0.26 8.13 -14.20
C PRO A 168 -1.04 8.45 -13.45
N LEU A 169 -2.08 8.93 -14.15
CA LEU A 169 -3.38 9.19 -13.55
C LEU A 169 -4.08 7.89 -13.12
N ILE A 170 -4.10 6.87 -14.00
CA ILE A 170 -4.68 5.56 -13.70
C ILE A 170 -3.91 4.86 -12.57
N TRP A 171 -2.57 4.90 -12.64
CA TRP A 171 -1.71 4.36 -11.58
C TRP A 171 -1.86 5.08 -10.26
N GLY A 172 -1.92 6.42 -10.29
CA GLY A 172 -2.13 7.23 -9.11
C GLY A 172 -3.49 6.98 -8.48
N TRP A 173 -4.53 6.80 -9.31
CA TRP A 173 -5.87 6.44 -8.86
C TRP A 173 -5.91 5.06 -8.19
N LEU A 174 -5.24 4.07 -8.78
CA LEU A 174 -5.14 2.72 -8.22
C LEU A 174 -4.39 2.73 -6.89
N THR A 175 -3.21 3.36 -6.87
CA THR A 175 -2.37 3.51 -5.67
C THR A 175 -3.15 4.15 -4.54
N TYR A 176 -3.85 5.25 -4.83
CA TYR A 176 -4.74 5.89 -3.86
C TYR A 176 -5.78 4.92 -3.30
N ARG A 177 -6.54 4.21 -4.16
CA ARG A 177 -7.63 3.36 -3.69
C ARG A 177 -7.15 2.20 -2.82
N VAL A 178 -6.00 1.61 -3.16
CA VAL A 178 -5.41 0.51 -2.39
C VAL A 178 -4.82 1.05 -1.08
N MET A 179 -3.89 2.02 -1.16
CA MET A 179 -3.15 2.51 0.00
C MET A 179 -4.02 3.25 1.01
N ALA A 180 -5.00 4.05 0.57
CA ALA A 180 -5.90 4.73 1.50
C ALA A 180 -6.86 3.75 2.18
N PHE A 181 -7.27 2.68 1.48
CA PHE A 181 -8.07 1.62 2.09
C PHE A 181 -7.27 0.89 3.16
N ASP A 182 -6.04 0.47 2.83
CA ASP A 182 -5.18 -0.27 3.75
C ASP A 182 -4.78 0.56 4.98
N ALA A 183 -4.49 1.85 4.79
CA ALA A 183 -4.19 2.77 5.89
C ALA A 183 -5.38 2.96 6.85
N LEU A 184 -6.62 2.95 6.33
CA LEU A 184 -7.83 3.17 7.13
C LEU A 184 -8.44 1.88 7.68
N ALA A 185 -8.14 0.71 7.10
CA ALA A 185 -8.81 -0.56 7.41
C ALA A 185 -8.76 -0.95 8.89
N GLU A 186 -7.65 -0.69 9.58
CA GLU A 186 -7.49 -1.04 10.99
C GLU A 186 -8.19 -0.05 11.95
N HIS A 187 -8.29 1.22 11.57
CA HIS A 187 -8.70 2.30 12.49
C HIS A 187 -10.09 2.87 12.22
N ALA A 188 -10.54 2.91 10.96
CA ALA A 188 -11.82 3.50 10.57
C ALA A 188 -12.94 2.45 10.46
N SER A 189 -14.17 2.87 10.79
CA SER A 189 -15.40 2.18 10.39
C SER A 189 -15.64 2.29 8.87
N LYS A 190 -16.59 1.50 8.34
CA LYS A 190 -16.91 1.50 6.90
C LYS A 190 -17.45 2.86 6.45
N GLU A 191 -18.24 3.51 7.30
CA GLU A 191 -18.87 4.80 7.09
C GLU A 191 -17.82 5.92 7.12
N GLU A 192 -16.98 5.97 8.17
CA GLU A 192 -15.86 6.93 8.29
C GLU A 192 -14.92 6.83 7.08
N ARG A 193 -14.59 5.61 6.64
CA ARG A 193 -13.73 5.39 5.48
C ARG A 193 -14.37 5.94 4.19
N ARG A 194 -15.65 5.66 3.96
CA ARG A 194 -16.36 6.14 2.76
C ARG A 194 -16.38 7.66 2.72
N GLU A 195 -16.64 8.29 3.86
CA GLU A 195 -16.67 9.76 4.00
C GLU A 195 -15.29 10.37 3.70
N ILE A 196 -14.21 9.83 4.28
CA ILE A 196 -12.84 10.32 4.02
C ILE A 196 -12.47 10.18 2.55
N LEU A 197 -12.75 9.03 1.94
CA LEU A 197 -12.46 8.80 0.52
C LEU A 197 -13.22 9.78 -0.38
N GLN A 198 -14.46 10.12 -0.05
CA GLN A 198 -15.25 11.10 -0.81
C GLN A 198 -14.74 12.54 -0.60
N ARG A 199 -14.52 12.96 0.66
CA ARG A 199 -14.13 14.33 1.03
C ARG A 199 -12.69 14.68 0.63
N HIS A 200 -11.79 13.69 0.56
CA HIS A 200 -10.37 13.89 0.26
C HIS A 200 -9.91 13.31 -1.09
N ARG A 201 -10.83 12.89 -1.97
CA ARG A 201 -10.52 12.18 -3.23
C ARG A 201 -9.42 12.83 -4.08
N THR A 202 -9.47 14.15 -4.28
CA THR A 202 -8.55 14.87 -5.17
C THR A 202 -7.15 14.95 -4.59
N ARG A 203 -7.05 15.09 -3.27
CA ARG A 203 -5.78 15.17 -2.56
C ARG A 203 -5.11 13.81 -2.49
N LEU A 204 -5.89 12.77 -2.18
CA LEU A 204 -5.39 11.40 -2.16
C LEU A 204 -4.96 10.94 -3.56
N LEU A 205 -5.69 11.34 -4.61
CA LEU A 205 -5.27 11.14 -5.99
C LEU A 205 -3.96 11.89 -6.29
N GLY A 206 -3.81 13.14 -5.84
CA GLY A 206 -2.55 13.89 -5.98
C GLY A 206 -1.36 13.19 -5.33
N ILE A 207 -1.51 12.69 -4.11
CA ILE A 207 -0.49 11.86 -3.44
C ILE A 207 -0.20 10.60 -4.27
N GLY A 208 -1.25 9.93 -4.77
CA GLY A 208 -1.13 8.74 -5.62
C GLY A 208 -0.36 9.00 -6.91
N ILE A 209 -0.61 10.11 -7.60
CA ILE A 209 0.10 10.49 -8.82
C ILE A 209 1.57 10.80 -8.52
N LEU A 210 1.85 11.59 -7.47
CA LEU A 210 3.22 11.92 -7.08
C LEU A 210 4.01 10.67 -6.68
N THR A 211 3.42 9.80 -5.88
CA THR A 211 4.04 8.53 -5.47
C THR A 211 4.18 7.56 -6.65
N GLY A 212 3.25 7.58 -7.61
CA GLY A 212 3.35 6.85 -8.87
C GLY A 212 4.54 7.29 -9.72
N TYR A 213 4.77 8.61 -9.85
CA TYR A 213 5.97 9.14 -10.52
C TYR A 213 7.26 8.82 -9.75
N LEU A 214 7.26 8.90 -8.42
CA LEU A 214 8.39 8.44 -7.62
C LEU A 214 8.68 6.95 -7.83
N GLY A 215 7.64 6.13 -8.07
CA GLY A 215 7.77 4.72 -8.42
C GLY A 215 8.53 4.47 -9.72
N ALA A 216 8.63 5.47 -10.60
CA ALA A 216 9.47 5.43 -11.79
C ALA A 216 10.94 5.76 -11.50
N ALA A 217 11.30 6.29 -10.32
CA ALA A 217 12.69 6.67 -10.01
C ALA A 217 13.74 5.57 -10.24
N PRO A 218 13.47 4.28 -9.97
CA PRO A 218 14.42 3.20 -10.29
C PRO A 218 14.76 3.10 -11.78
N SER A 219 13.90 3.58 -12.69
CA SER A 219 14.19 3.56 -14.14
C SER A 219 15.42 4.40 -14.49
N LEU A 220 15.74 5.43 -13.71
CA LEU A 220 16.98 6.21 -13.87
C LEU A 220 18.22 5.36 -13.54
N VAL A 221 18.12 4.46 -12.57
CA VAL A 221 19.20 3.51 -12.22
C VAL A 221 19.39 2.48 -13.33
N TRP A 222 18.30 2.03 -13.96
CA TRP A 222 18.37 1.16 -15.13
C TRP A 222 18.96 1.86 -16.35
N ALA A 223 18.57 3.12 -16.60
CA ALA A 223 19.10 3.93 -17.69
C ALA A 223 20.61 4.19 -17.54
N SER A 224 21.10 4.35 -16.31
CA SER A 224 22.53 4.49 -16.03
C SER A 224 23.28 3.15 -16.07
N GLY A 225 22.60 2.01 -15.85
CA GLY A 225 23.19 0.67 -15.88
C GLY A 225 23.90 0.30 -17.20
N VAL A 226 23.47 0.87 -18.33
CA VAL A 226 24.15 0.71 -19.63
C VAL A 226 25.55 1.34 -19.62
N ILE A 227 25.72 2.45 -18.90
CA ILE A 227 26.99 3.18 -18.76
C ILE A 227 27.87 2.52 -17.67
N PHE A 228 27.25 1.90 -16.67
CA PHE A 228 27.90 1.30 -15.50
C PHE A 228 27.77 -0.23 -15.46
N ALA A 229 27.99 -0.91 -16.59
CA ALA A 229 27.83 -2.37 -16.70
C ALA A 229 28.64 -3.15 -15.64
N ALA A 230 29.83 -2.67 -15.27
CA ALA A 230 30.64 -3.28 -14.20
C ALA A 230 30.00 -3.19 -12.81
N ALA A 231 29.10 -2.23 -12.57
CA ALA A 231 28.43 -2.00 -11.30
C ALA A 231 27.08 -2.73 -11.18
N PHE A 232 26.71 -3.59 -12.13
CA PHE A 232 25.38 -4.22 -12.17
C PHE A 232 25.02 -4.99 -10.90
N PHE A 233 26.01 -5.67 -10.29
CA PHE A 233 25.87 -6.37 -9.02
C PHE A 233 25.47 -5.46 -7.85
N ILE A 234 25.77 -4.17 -7.93
CA ILE A 234 25.41 -3.16 -6.94
C ILE A 234 24.12 -2.43 -7.37
N LEU A 235 24.01 -2.08 -8.66
CA LEU A 235 22.90 -1.31 -9.20
C LEU A 235 21.57 -2.06 -9.14
N VAL A 236 21.55 -3.38 -9.37
CA VAL A 236 20.31 -4.17 -9.31
C VAL A 236 19.75 -4.21 -7.87
N PRO A 237 20.51 -4.61 -6.84
CA PRO A 237 20.06 -4.49 -5.45
C PRO A 237 19.69 -3.06 -5.06
N LEU A 238 20.45 -2.06 -5.52
CA LEU A 238 20.16 -0.65 -5.24
C LEU A 238 18.82 -0.21 -5.85
N ALA A 239 18.54 -0.58 -7.10
CA ALA A 239 17.28 -0.26 -7.78
C ALA A 239 16.08 -0.91 -7.08
N ILE A 240 16.22 -2.19 -6.69
CA ILE A 240 15.20 -2.91 -5.91
C ILE A 240 15.01 -2.22 -4.55
N TRP A 241 16.10 -1.83 -3.88
CA TRP A 241 16.02 -1.12 -2.61
C TRP A 241 15.28 0.22 -2.73
N ILE A 242 15.62 1.02 -3.73
CA ILE A 242 14.94 2.29 -4.02
C ILE A 242 13.45 2.06 -4.24
N TYR A 243 13.08 1.03 -5.03
CA TYR A 243 11.68 0.68 -5.26
C TYR A 243 10.93 0.45 -3.94
N THR A 244 11.54 -0.28 -3.02
CA THR A 244 10.94 -0.64 -1.72
C THR A 244 10.90 0.54 -0.75
N LEU A 245 11.90 1.43 -0.78
CA LEU A 245 11.88 2.69 -0.04
C LEU A 245 10.78 3.63 -0.54
N VAL A 246 10.60 3.75 -1.87
CA VAL A 246 9.52 4.53 -2.46
C VAL A 246 8.16 3.97 -2.05
N PHE A 247 8.01 2.65 -2.06
CA PHE A 247 6.80 1.99 -1.57
C PHE A 247 6.54 2.29 -0.09
N ALA A 248 7.56 2.18 0.76
CA ALA A 248 7.48 2.50 2.19
C ALA A 248 7.09 3.96 2.42
N PHE A 249 7.72 4.87 1.69
CA PHE A 249 7.42 6.30 1.72
C PHE A 249 5.97 6.59 1.34
N SER A 250 5.50 6.00 0.23
CA SER A 250 4.11 6.13 -0.21
C SER A 250 3.14 5.65 0.88
N SER A 251 3.38 4.46 1.42
CA SER A 251 2.56 3.88 2.50
C SER A 251 2.52 4.79 3.73
N LEU A 252 3.67 5.30 4.18
CA LEU A 252 3.75 6.24 5.30
C LEU A 252 3.03 7.56 5.04
N TRP A 253 3.14 8.11 3.82
CA TRP A 253 2.46 9.34 3.45
C TRP A 253 0.94 9.16 3.49
N PHE A 254 0.43 8.08 2.89
CA PHE A 254 -0.99 7.73 2.97
C PHE A 254 -1.44 7.51 4.43
N ALA A 255 -0.64 6.81 5.25
CA ALA A 255 -0.97 6.59 6.66
C ALA A 255 -1.04 7.91 7.46
N HIS A 256 -0.02 8.78 7.35
CA HIS A 256 0.00 10.06 8.03
C HIS A 256 -1.15 10.97 7.62
N TYR A 257 -1.51 10.96 6.34
CA TYR A 257 -2.60 11.76 5.80
C TYR A 257 -3.98 11.22 6.22
N CYS A 258 -4.22 9.92 6.02
CA CYS A 258 -5.53 9.30 6.27
C CYS A 258 -5.86 9.26 7.75
N LEU A 259 -4.90 8.95 8.63
CA LEU A 259 -5.13 8.94 10.08
C LEU A 259 -5.36 10.36 10.63
N ALA A 260 -4.67 11.36 10.11
CA ALA A 260 -4.93 12.76 10.47
C ALA A 260 -6.32 13.23 10.00
N ALA A 261 -6.76 12.79 8.80
CA ALA A 261 -8.11 13.07 8.32
C ALA A 261 -9.19 12.38 9.17
N LEU A 262 -8.93 11.15 9.62
CA LEU A 262 -9.81 10.39 10.50
C LEU A 262 -9.95 11.04 11.88
N GLU A 263 -8.84 11.47 12.48
CA GLU A 263 -8.84 12.20 13.76
C GLU A 263 -9.70 13.48 13.65
N ARG A 264 -9.53 14.27 12.59
CA ARG A 264 -10.34 15.45 12.34
C ARG A 264 -11.83 15.11 12.21
N LEU A 265 -12.16 14.09 11.42
CA LEU A 265 -13.56 13.66 11.24
C LEU A 265 -14.23 13.28 12.57
N ARG A 266 -13.51 12.55 13.43
CA ARG A 266 -14.01 12.17 14.77
C ARG A 266 -14.15 13.38 15.69
N SER A 267 -13.19 14.32 15.65
CA SER A 267 -13.27 15.55 16.44
C SER A 267 -14.47 16.43 16.04
N GLU A 268 -14.80 16.49 14.74
CA GLU A 268 -15.98 17.19 14.24
C GLU A 268 -17.27 16.51 14.73
N GLY A 269 -17.35 15.17 14.66
CA GLY A 269 -18.49 14.41 15.16
C GLY A 269 -18.71 14.53 16.67
N SER A 270 -17.63 14.52 17.46
CA SER A 270 -17.71 14.74 18.91
C SER A 270 -18.15 16.17 19.25
N ALA A 271 -17.65 17.18 18.55
CA ALA A 271 -18.06 18.58 18.77
C ALA A 271 -19.54 18.81 18.43
N LEU A 272 -20.03 18.20 17.34
CA LEU A 272 -21.44 18.23 16.96
C LEU A 272 -22.33 17.52 17.99
N SER A 273 -21.89 16.37 18.51
CA SER A 273 -22.62 15.63 19.56
C SER A 273 -22.67 16.40 20.88
N ALA A 274 -21.58 17.07 21.26
CA ALA A 274 -21.52 17.90 22.47
C ALA A 274 -22.42 19.15 22.38
N SER A 275 -22.58 19.74 21.19
CA SER A 275 -23.47 20.88 20.97
C SER A 275 -24.97 20.51 20.98
N VAL A 276 -25.31 19.23 20.82
CA VAL A 276 -26.70 18.73 20.76
C VAL A 276 -27.18 18.20 22.12
N VAL A 277 -26.30 18.12 23.14
CA VAL A 277 -26.75 17.91 24.53
C VAL A 277 -27.67 19.08 24.88
N PRO A 278 -28.98 18.86 25.12
CA PRO A 278 -29.87 19.95 25.46
C PRO A 278 -29.34 20.53 26.77
N VAL A 279 -29.16 21.85 26.80
CA VAL A 279 -29.23 22.60 28.06
C VAL A 279 -30.49 22.10 28.73
N GLY A 280 -30.32 21.29 29.78
CA GLY A 280 -31.43 20.72 30.53
C GLY A 280 -32.35 21.88 30.86
N ASP A 281 -33.61 21.77 30.44
CA ASP A 281 -34.62 22.78 30.65
C ASP A 281 -34.54 23.24 32.12
N PRO A 282 -34.16 24.49 32.40
CA PRO A 282 -34.05 24.97 33.78
C PRO A 282 -35.39 24.83 34.52
N ALA A 283 -36.51 24.71 33.79
CA ALA A 283 -37.81 24.39 34.36
C ALA A 283 -37.90 22.95 34.91
N ALA A 284 -37.26 21.95 34.29
CA ALA A 284 -37.28 20.56 34.76
C ALA A 284 -36.46 20.38 36.06
N VAL A 285 -35.35 21.12 36.19
CA VAL A 285 -34.55 21.15 37.43
C VAL A 285 -35.27 21.90 38.55
N ALA A 286 -36.00 22.98 38.23
CA ALA A 286 -36.81 23.72 39.20
C ALA A 286 -38.01 22.93 39.72
N ILE A 287 -38.67 22.13 38.86
CA ILE A 287 -39.81 21.29 39.27
C ILE A 287 -39.34 20.18 40.22
N ALA A 288 -38.19 19.54 39.95
CA ALA A 288 -37.62 18.52 40.83
C ALA A 288 -37.12 19.08 42.18
N ALA A 289 -36.70 20.34 42.23
CA ALA A 289 -36.32 21.02 43.47
C ALA A 289 -37.53 21.48 44.32
N SER A 290 -38.73 21.54 43.71
CA SER A 290 -39.96 21.96 44.40
C SER A 290 -40.77 20.80 45.00
N SER A 291 -40.43 19.55 44.69
CA SER A 291 -41.10 18.37 45.22
C SER A 291 -40.46 17.86 46.53
N ASP A 292 -40.39 18.71 47.56
CA ASP A 292 -40.23 18.27 48.94
C ASP A 292 -41.61 17.85 49.49
N PHE A 293 -42.07 16.66 49.11
CA PHE A 293 -43.21 16.02 49.76
C PHE A 293 -42.70 15.32 51.02
N THR A 294 -42.84 15.98 52.17
CA THR A 294 -42.62 15.40 53.49
C THR A 294 -43.74 14.38 53.78
N PRO A 295 -43.45 13.09 54.01
CA PRO A 295 -44.48 12.17 54.49
C PRO A 295 -44.70 12.47 55.98
N ALA A 296 -45.86 13.02 56.30
CA ALA A 296 -46.32 13.20 57.67
C ALA A 296 -46.41 11.84 58.37
N ALA A 297 -45.83 11.77 59.57
CA ALA A 297 -45.83 10.61 60.45
C ALA A 297 -47.25 10.20 60.84
N PHE A 298 -47.64 8.96 60.53
CA PHE A 298 -48.80 8.31 61.13
C PHE A 298 -48.36 7.56 62.38
N THR A 299 -48.55 8.18 63.55
CA THR A 299 -48.44 7.54 64.86
C THR A 299 -49.65 6.62 65.06
N SER A 300 -49.40 5.30 65.05
CA SER A 300 -50.36 4.28 65.47
C SER A 300 -50.27 4.11 66.99
N GLU A 301 -51.06 4.88 67.72
CA GLU A 301 -51.38 4.62 69.12
C GLU A 301 -52.66 3.77 69.16
N ASN A 302 -52.57 2.48 69.50
CA ASN A 302 -53.62 1.86 70.30
C ASN A 302 -53.14 0.57 71.00
N LYS A 303 -53.15 0.63 72.33
CA LYS A 303 -52.84 -0.46 73.26
C LYS A 303 -54.11 -0.72 74.08
N MET A 304 -54.67 -1.92 73.94
CA MET A 304 -55.55 -2.63 74.90
C MET A 304 -56.95 -2.05 75.20
N PRO A 305 -57.91 -2.83 75.74
CA PRO A 305 -57.80 -4.09 76.50
C PRO A 305 -58.05 -5.38 75.72
#